data_AF-A0AAV3AIJ5-F1
#
_entry.id   AF-A0AAV3AIJ5-F1
#
_cell.length_a   1.000
_cell.length_b   1.000
_cell.length_c   1.000
_cell.angle_alpha   90.00
_cell.angle_beta   90.00
_cell.angle_gamma   90.00
#
_symmetry.space_group_name_H-M   'P 1'
#
loop_
_entity.id
_entity.type
_entity.pdbx_description
1 polymer ?
#
loop_
_entity_poly.entity_id
_entity_poly.type
_entity_poly.pdbx_seq_one_letter_code
_entity_poly.pdbx_strand_id
1 'polypeptide(L)'
;MAAEEEMTEKPASMLDTNTPPQHSHPDNSVQGSGLPLIRLKTSLKLVPALGCSSSSRQKHTLPDLPYDFGALQPHISAEIMQLHHSKHHATYVNNLNIAEEKYSEALAKGDVTAQIALQPALKFNGGGHVNHSIFWTNLSPNGGGEPQSILYL
;
A
#
# COMPACT_ATOMS: atom_id res chain seq x y z
N MET A 1 32.87 -49.57 17.48
CA MET A 1 31.52 -50.12 17.27
C MET A 1 30.56 -48.97 17.51
N ALA A 2 30.38 -48.03 16.57
CA ALA A 2 29.87 -48.11 15.20
C ALA A 2 28.36 -48.40 15.13
N ALA A 3 27.72 -47.71 14.16
CA ALA A 3 26.30 -47.44 13.92
C ALA A 3 25.81 -46.19 14.70
N GLU A 4 25.72 -44.97 14.15
CA GLU A 4 25.30 -44.54 12.79
C GLU A 4 24.03 -45.25 12.33
N GLU A 5 22.88 -44.60 12.51
CA GLU A 5 21.72 -44.90 11.68
C GLU A 5 21.16 -43.59 11.10
N GLU A 6 20.89 -43.74 9.82
CA GLU A 6 20.90 -42.75 8.77
C GLU A 6 19.48 -42.35 8.41
N MET A 7 19.39 -41.11 7.93
CA MET A 7 18.27 -40.44 7.33
C MET A 7 17.54 -41.31 6.29
N THR A 8 16.22 -41.47 6.42
CA THR A 8 15.37 -41.91 5.30
C THR A 8 14.31 -40.86 5.01
N GLU A 9 14.70 -39.86 4.24
CA GLU A 9 13.77 -39.00 3.52
C GLU A 9 13.06 -39.82 2.43
N LYS A 10 11.73 -39.78 2.45
CA LYS A 10 10.87 -40.39 1.43
C LYS A 10 10.80 -39.44 0.21
N PRO A 11 11.16 -39.86 -1.02
CA PRO A 11 11.11 -38.96 -2.17
C PRO A 11 9.66 -38.70 -2.61
N ALA A 12 9.30 -37.43 -2.72
CA ALA A 12 8.08 -36.98 -3.39
C ALA A 12 8.20 -37.28 -4.89
N SER A 13 7.31 -38.12 -5.41
CA SER A 13 7.23 -38.46 -6.82
C SER A 13 6.84 -37.24 -7.66
N MET A 14 7.67 -36.94 -8.65
CA MET A 14 7.40 -36.02 -9.75
C MET A 14 6.05 -36.33 -10.42
N LEU A 15 5.18 -35.33 -10.48
CA LEU A 15 4.15 -35.26 -11.51
C LEU A 15 4.50 -34.09 -12.41
N ASP A 16 5.13 -34.42 -13.53
CA ASP A 16 5.33 -33.51 -14.65
C ASP A 16 4.01 -33.40 -15.42
N THR A 17 3.28 -32.31 -15.21
CA THR A 17 2.07 -31.97 -15.98
C THR A 17 2.23 -30.58 -16.59
N ASN A 18 3.16 -30.44 -17.53
CA ASN A 18 3.24 -29.25 -18.38
C ASN A 18 3.33 -29.61 -19.87
N THR A 19 2.21 -30.07 -20.43
CA THR A 19 1.95 -30.02 -21.88
C THR A 19 1.02 -28.84 -22.16
N PRO A 20 1.47 -27.78 -22.86
CA PRO A 20 0.60 -26.64 -23.18
C PRO A 20 -0.47 -27.02 -24.21
N PRO A 21 -1.74 -26.62 -24.02
CA PRO A 21 -2.78 -26.81 -25.04
C PRO A 21 -2.52 -25.92 -26.25
N GLN A 22 -2.51 -26.54 -27.44
CA GLN A 22 -2.42 -25.88 -28.73
C GLN A 22 -3.75 -25.16 -29.03
N HIS A 23 -3.79 -23.84 -28.85
CA HIS A 23 -4.90 -23.01 -29.30
C HIS A 23 -4.70 -22.59 -30.76
N SER A 24 -5.44 -23.23 -31.65
CA SER A 24 -5.60 -22.80 -33.04
C SER A 24 -6.25 -21.41 -33.10
N HIS A 25 -5.59 -20.47 -33.76
CA HIS A 25 -6.15 -19.18 -34.12
C HIS A 25 -6.99 -19.32 -35.39
N PRO A 26 -8.24 -18.85 -35.44
CA PRO A 26 -8.93 -18.65 -36.70
C PRO A 26 -8.39 -17.41 -37.41
N ASP A 27 -7.95 -17.63 -38.66
CA ASP A 27 -7.61 -16.62 -39.67
C ASP A 27 -8.84 -15.72 -39.93
N ASN A 28 -8.71 -14.42 -39.65
CA ASN A 28 -9.74 -13.43 -39.92
C ASN A 28 -9.26 -12.48 -41.03
N SER A 29 -9.24 -12.99 -42.26
CA SER A 29 -9.02 -12.21 -43.47
C SER A 29 -10.30 -11.47 -43.86
N VAL A 30 -10.53 -10.29 -43.24
CA VAL A 30 -11.57 -9.37 -43.68
C VAL A 30 -11.11 -8.64 -44.95
N GLN A 31 -11.80 -8.94 -46.04
CA GLN A 31 -11.64 -8.29 -47.34
C GLN A 31 -12.02 -6.80 -47.25
N GLY A 32 -11.08 -5.94 -47.65
CA GLY A 32 -11.28 -4.49 -47.70
C GLY A 32 -12.28 -4.10 -48.78
N SER A 33 -13.35 -3.41 -48.37
CA SER A 33 -14.18 -2.60 -49.26
C SER A 33 -13.86 -1.13 -48.98
N GLY A 34 -13.31 -0.47 -50.00
CA GLY A 34 -12.89 0.92 -49.94
C GLY A 34 -14.09 1.86 -49.87
N LEU A 35 -14.07 2.75 -48.88
CA LEU A 35 -14.92 3.94 -48.81
C LEU A 35 -14.04 5.18 -49.01
N PRO A 36 -14.52 6.21 -49.74
CA PRO A 36 -13.70 7.33 -50.17
C PRO A 36 -13.24 8.19 -48.98
N LEU A 37 -11.96 8.54 -49.01
CA LEU A 37 -11.27 9.33 -48.01
C LEU A 37 -11.71 10.80 -48.11
N ILE A 38 -12.71 11.20 -47.34
CA ILE A 38 -13.10 12.62 -47.21
C ILE A 38 -12.10 13.28 -46.25
N ARG A 39 -11.17 14.07 -46.81
CA ARG A 39 -10.16 14.80 -46.04
C ARG A 39 -10.80 15.98 -45.30
N LEU A 40 -11.33 15.73 -44.10
CA LEU A 40 -11.72 16.79 -43.17
C LEU A 40 -10.46 17.52 -42.70
N LYS A 41 -10.32 18.79 -43.09
CA LYS A 41 -9.35 19.72 -42.51
C LYS A 41 -9.88 20.17 -41.14
N THR A 42 -9.80 19.28 -40.15
CA THR A 42 -10.11 19.68 -38.77
C THR A 42 -8.94 20.49 -38.25
N SER A 43 -9.10 21.81 -38.22
CA SER A 43 -8.15 22.73 -37.61
C SER A 43 -8.25 22.53 -36.08
N LEU A 44 -7.36 21.69 -35.55
CA LEU A 44 -7.29 21.39 -34.13
C LEU A 44 -6.68 22.62 -33.44
N LYS A 45 -7.52 23.45 -32.81
CA LYS A 45 -7.04 24.49 -31.91
C LYS A 45 -6.49 23.82 -30.66
N LEU A 46 -5.20 24.00 -30.43
CA LEU A 46 -4.49 23.54 -29.24
C LEU A 46 -5.08 24.25 -28.02
N VAL A 47 -5.82 23.52 -27.19
CA VAL A 47 -6.28 23.99 -25.88
C VAL A 47 -5.07 23.88 -24.93
N PRO A 48 -4.73 24.92 -24.15
CA PRO A 48 -3.62 24.82 -23.21
C PRO A 48 -3.96 23.75 -22.16
N ALA A 49 -3.04 22.81 -21.93
CA ALA A 49 -3.16 21.89 -20.81
C ALA A 49 -3.17 22.73 -19.53
N LEU A 50 -4.29 22.72 -18.80
CA LEU A 50 -4.35 23.27 -17.46
C LEU A 50 -3.29 22.52 -16.63
N GLY A 51 -2.27 23.23 -16.20
CA GLY A 51 -1.27 22.68 -15.30
C GLY A 51 -1.95 22.18 -14.02
N CYS A 52 -1.76 20.90 -13.70
CA CYS A 52 -2.13 20.37 -12.40
C CYS A 52 -1.36 21.16 -11.33
N SER A 53 -2.07 21.94 -10.52
CA SER A 53 -1.49 22.53 -9.32
C SER A 53 -0.89 21.42 -8.46
N SER A 54 0.43 21.41 -8.31
CA SER A 54 1.12 20.51 -7.40
C SER A 54 0.78 20.90 -5.96
N SER A 55 -0.22 20.25 -5.37
CA SER A 55 -0.51 20.39 -3.95
C SER A 55 0.66 19.84 -3.15
N SER A 56 1.43 20.71 -2.49
CA SER A 56 2.49 20.28 -1.57
C SER A 56 1.85 19.58 -0.38
N ARG A 57 1.97 18.25 -0.30
CA ARG A 57 1.57 17.48 0.89
C ARG A 57 2.60 17.75 1.99
N GLN A 58 2.16 18.14 3.19
CA GLN A 58 3.08 18.31 4.33
C GLN A 58 3.58 16.95 4.81
N LYS A 59 4.82 16.89 5.30
CA LYS A 59 5.39 15.66 5.88
C LYS A 59 4.56 15.22 7.07
N HIS A 60 4.33 13.91 7.16
CA HIS A 60 3.66 13.29 8.30
C HIS A 60 4.52 13.43 9.55
N THR A 61 3.87 13.60 10.70
CA THR A 61 4.51 13.72 12.02
C THR A 61 3.97 12.65 12.96
N LEU A 62 4.80 12.22 13.91
CA LEU A 62 4.34 11.38 15.01
C LEU A 62 3.42 12.23 15.91
N PRO A 63 2.13 11.89 16.08
CA PRO A 63 1.25 12.64 16.96
C PRO A 63 1.66 12.44 18.42
N ASP A 64 1.56 13.49 19.23
CA ASP A 64 1.73 13.36 20.68
C ASP A 64 0.59 12.53 21.28
N LEU A 65 0.89 11.80 22.35
CA LEU A 65 -0.15 11.08 23.10
C LEU A 65 -0.98 12.08 23.94
N PRO A 66 -2.31 11.90 24.02
CA PRO A 66 -3.16 12.76 24.83
C PRO A 66 -3.08 12.44 26.34
N TYR A 67 -2.27 11.46 26.74
CA TYR A 67 -2.08 10.99 28.10
C TYR A 67 -0.66 10.41 28.28
N ASP A 68 -0.21 10.27 29.52
CA ASP A 68 1.09 9.69 29.86
C ASP A 68 1.17 8.19 29.50
N PHE A 69 2.37 7.67 29.22
CA PHE A 69 2.56 6.26 28.88
C PHE A 69 2.02 5.28 29.93
N GLY A 70 2.03 5.65 31.21
CA GLY A 70 1.51 4.83 32.31
C GLY A 70 0.01 4.99 32.58
N ALA A 71 -0.69 5.89 31.88
CA ALA A 71 -2.07 6.24 32.22
C ALA A 71 -3.08 5.09 32.06
N LEU A 72 -2.73 4.06 31.29
CA LEU A 72 -3.60 2.91 30.99
C LEU A 72 -3.29 1.66 31.84
N GLN A 73 -2.41 1.78 32.83
CA GLN A 73 -2.17 0.69 33.78
C GLN A 73 -3.40 0.42 34.66
N PRO A 74 -3.62 -0.85 35.09
CA PRO A 74 -2.78 -2.03 34.87
C PRO A 74 -3.04 -2.76 33.55
N HIS A 75 -3.98 -2.27 32.72
CA HIS A 75 -4.45 -2.99 31.54
C HIS A 75 -3.45 -2.99 30.39
N ILE A 76 -2.70 -1.90 30.22
CA ILE A 76 -1.63 -1.78 29.23
C ILE A 76 -0.37 -1.27 29.92
N SER A 77 0.78 -1.91 29.68
CA SER A 77 2.03 -1.54 30.34
C SER A 77 2.63 -0.24 29.76
N ALA A 78 3.22 0.57 30.63
CA ALA A 78 3.89 1.81 30.22
C ALA A 78 5.06 1.56 29.26
N GLU A 79 5.79 0.46 29.45
CA GLU A 79 6.90 0.07 28.59
C GLU A 79 6.43 -0.23 27.17
N ILE A 80 5.33 -0.98 27.01
CA ILE A 80 4.76 -1.26 25.69
C ILE A 80 4.25 0.04 25.06
N MET A 81 3.57 0.90 25.82
CA MET A 81 3.09 2.19 25.31
C MET A 81 4.26 3.04 24.76
N GLN A 82 5.37 3.10 25.48
CA GLN A 82 6.56 3.82 25.05
C GLN A 82 7.18 3.22 23.80
N LEU A 83 7.37 1.90 23.74
CA LEU A 83 7.95 1.22 22.57
C LEU A 83 7.02 1.33 21.34
N HIS A 84 5.73 1.11 21.54
CA HIS A 84 4.73 1.11 20.48
C HIS A 84 4.57 2.49 19.84
N HIS A 85 4.56 3.55 20.65
CA HIS A 85 4.51 4.92 20.14
C HIS A 85 5.86 5.40 19.58
N SER A 86 6.90 5.42 20.41
CA SER A 86 8.17 6.07 20.06
C SER A 86 9.03 5.30 19.05
N LYS A 87 8.79 3.99 18.88
CA LYS A 87 9.52 3.15 17.92
C LYS A 87 8.63 2.67 16.78
N HIS A 88 7.56 1.93 17.07
CA HIS A 88 6.75 1.32 16.02
C HIS A 88 5.97 2.37 15.21
N HIS A 89 5.21 3.25 15.87
CA HIS A 89 4.49 4.31 15.16
C HIS A 89 5.45 5.29 14.47
N ALA A 90 6.55 5.69 15.15
CA ALA A 90 7.58 6.53 14.56
C ALA A 90 8.19 5.92 13.27
N THR A 91 8.38 4.60 13.24
CA THR A 91 8.89 3.90 12.05
C THR A 91 7.93 4.00 10.86
N TYR A 92 6.63 3.83 11.10
CA TYR A 92 5.63 4.00 10.04
C TYR A 92 5.63 5.42 9.48
N VAL A 93 5.66 6.44 10.34
CA VAL A 93 5.72 7.85 9.93
C VAL A 93 6.96 8.13 9.07
N ASN A 94 8.13 7.70 9.55
CA ASN A 94 9.40 7.95 8.84
C ASN A 94 9.42 7.25 7.47
N ASN A 95 9.03 5.98 7.41
CA ASN A 95 9.04 5.21 6.18
C ASN A 95 7.97 5.68 5.18
N LEU A 96 6.82 6.14 5.68
CA LEU A 96 5.79 6.75 4.84
C LEU A 96 6.31 8.01 4.15
N ASN A 97 6.94 8.91 4.91
CA ASN A 97 7.54 10.13 4.35
C ASN A 97 8.58 9.82 3.26
N ILE A 98 9.44 8.82 3.49
CA ILE A 98 10.44 8.37 2.49
C ILE A 98 9.75 7.81 1.24
N ALA A 99 8.70 7.01 1.40
CA ALA A 99 7.97 6.42 0.28
C ALA A 99 7.24 7.49 -0.54
N GLU A 100 6.63 8.49 0.10
CA GLU A 100 5.95 9.60 -0.57
C GLU A 100 6.93 10.51 -1.34
N GLU A 101 8.12 10.76 -0.80
CA GLU A 101 9.17 11.53 -1.49
C GLU A 101 9.61 10.81 -2.78
N LYS A 102 9.93 9.52 -2.69
CA LYS A 102 10.27 8.69 -3.86
C LYS A 102 9.13 8.60 -4.87
N TYR A 103 7.89 8.55 -4.39
CA TYR A 103 6.72 8.51 -5.26
C TYR A 103 6.51 9.84 -6.00
N SER A 104 6.72 10.97 -5.31
CA SER A 104 6.70 12.30 -5.92
C SER A 104 7.76 12.44 -7.01
N GLU A 105 8.97 11.92 -6.79
CA GLU A 105 10.01 11.88 -7.82
C GLU A 105 9.62 11.02 -9.02
N ALA A 106 9.03 9.84 -8.78
CA ALA A 106 8.59 8.95 -9.84
C ALA A 106 7.45 9.56 -10.66
N LEU A 107 6.54 10.32 -10.03
CA LEU A 107 5.51 11.11 -10.71
C LEU A 107 6.14 12.19 -11.60
N ALA A 108 7.09 12.96 -11.07
CA ALA A 108 7.76 14.04 -11.80
C ALA A 108 8.53 13.51 -13.03
N LYS A 109 9.06 12.28 -12.95
CA LYS A 109 9.77 11.60 -14.04
C LYS A 109 8.85 10.85 -15.01
N GLY A 110 7.56 10.71 -14.70
CA GLY A 110 6.63 9.87 -15.47
C GLY A 110 6.96 8.36 -15.38
N ASP A 111 7.70 7.93 -14.36
CA ASP A 111 8.12 6.53 -14.18
C ASP A 111 7.00 5.72 -13.53
N VAL A 112 6.13 5.15 -14.37
CA VAL A 112 4.99 4.33 -13.93
C VAL A 112 5.45 3.05 -13.23
N THR A 113 6.58 2.47 -13.64
CA THR A 113 7.11 1.24 -13.04
C THR A 113 7.52 1.49 -11.59
N ALA A 114 8.25 2.57 -11.31
CA ALA A 114 8.62 2.97 -9.96
C ALA A 114 7.38 3.33 -9.11
N GLN A 115 6.40 4.02 -9.70
CA GLN A 115 5.14 4.34 -9.00
C GLN A 115 4.41 3.07 -8.53
N ILE A 116 4.34 2.04 -9.36
CA ILE A 116 3.72 0.75 -9.02
C ILE A 116 4.55 0.02 -7.95
N ALA A 117 5.87 -0.02 -8.12
CA ALA A 117 6.77 -0.70 -7.18
C ALA A 117 6.75 -0.11 -5.77
N LEU A 118 6.44 1.19 -5.62
CA LEU A 118 6.33 1.88 -4.33
C LEU A 118 5.00 1.64 -3.60
N GLN A 119 3.97 1.14 -4.29
CA GLN A 119 2.63 0.96 -3.69
C GLN A 119 2.62 0.11 -2.41
N PRO A 120 3.33 -1.02 -2.30
CA PRO A 120 3.36 -1.80 -1.06
C PRO A 120 3.89 -0.99 0.13
N ALA A 121 4.96 -0.20 -0.07
CA ALA A 121 5.54 0.62 0.99
C ALA A 121 4.59 1.75 1.43
N LEU A 122 3.93 2.41 0.47
CA LEU A 122 2.93 3.44 0.76
C LEU A 122 1.74 2.86 1.55
N LYS A 123 1.21 1.72 1.11
CA LYS A 123 0.07 1.06 1.77
C LYS A 123 0.43 0.58 3.17
N PHE A 124 1.57 -0.08 3.33
CA PHE A 124 1.98 -0.64 4.62
C PHE A 124 2.26 0.45 5.65
N ASN A 125 3.08 1.44 5.30
CA ASN A 125 3.45 2.50 6.25
C ASN A 125 2.32 3.52 6.42
N GLY A 126 1.57 3.83 5.38
CA GLY A 126 0.38 4.68 5.43
C GLY A 126 -0.71 4.08 6.31
N GLY A 127 -1.05 2.81 6.08
CA GLY A 127 -1.98 2.08 6.94
C GLY A 127 -1.48 1.98 8.37
N GLY A 128 -0.19 1.71 8.58
CA GLY A 128 0.45 1.72 9.89
C GLY A 128 0.25 3.05 10.63
N HIS A 129 0.58 4.17 9.99
CA HIS A 129 0.43 5.50 10.60
C HIS A 129 -1.03 5.84 10.93
N VAL A 130 -1.97 5.62 10.00
CA VAL A 130 -3.39 5.91 10.21
C VAL A 130 -3.96 5.06 11.34
N ASN A 131 -3.71 3.75 11.32
CA ASN A 131 -4.25 2.84 12.33
C ASN A 131 -3.74 3.18 13.72
N HIS A 132 -2.46 3.53 13.87
CA HIS A 132 -1.91 3.90 15.18
C HIS A 132 -2.43 5.26 15.64
N SER A 133 -2.59 6.23 14.74
CA SER A 133 -3.16 7.54 15.08
C SER A 133 -4.58 7.39 15.64
N ILE A 134 -5.40 6.52 15.05
CA ILE A 134 -6.74 6.18 15.56
C ILE A 134 -6.67 5.39 16.87
N PHE A 135 -5.74 4.43 16.96
CA PHE A 135 -5.57 3.61 18.16
C PHE A 135 -5.35 4.47 19.42
N TRP A 136 -4.48 5.49 19.34
CA TRP A 136 -4.21 6.38 20.48
C TRP A 136 -5.42 7.22 20.90
N THR A 137 -6.30 7.60 19.97
CA THR A 137 -7.51 8.37 20.29
C THR A 137 -8.66 7.48 20.81
N ASN A 138 -8.60 6.17 20.56
CA ASN A 138 -9.62 5.22 21.00
C ASN A 138 -9.39 4.71 22.43
N LEU A 139 -8.22 5.00 23.03
CA LEU A 139 -7.89 4.62 24.38
C LEU A 139 -8.11 5.81 25.32
N SER A 140 -8.52 5.54 26.56
CA SER A 140 -8.70 6.56 27.58
C SER A 140 -8.43 5.98 28.98
N PRO A 141 -7.69 6.69 29.85
CA PRO A 141 -7.55 6.31 31.25
C PRO A 141 -8.88 6.33 32.01
N ASN A 142 -9.85 7.08 31.51
CA ASN A 142 -11.21 7.18 32.05
C ASN A 142 -12.24 6.45 31.16
N GLY A 143 -11.76 5.55 30.29
CA GLY A 143 -12.60 4.76 29.39
C GLY A 143 -13.26 3.56 30.08
N GLY A 144 -13.81 2.66 29.26
CA GLY A 144 -14.59 1.51 29.73
C GLY A 144 -16.09 1.81 29.85
N GLY A 145 -16.82 0.89 30.49
CA GLY A 145 -18.28 0.93 30.51
C GLY A 145 -18.92 0.47 29.19
N GLU A 146 -20.24 0.56 29.11
CA GLU A 146 -20.99 0.23 27.89
C GLU A 146 -21.14 1.48 27.01
N PRO A 147 -21.12 1.34 25.67
CA PRO A 147 -21.40 2.47 24.78
C PRO A 147 -22.80 3.03 25.07
N GLN A 148 -22.89 4.35 25.22
CA GLN A 148 -24.20 5.00 25.35
C GLN A 148 -24.97 4.85 24.03
N SER A 149 -26.27 4.56 24.12
CA SER A 149 -27.09 4.43 22.92
C SER A 149 -27.14 5.76 22.17
N ILE A 150 -27.02 5.64 20.84
CA ILE A 150 -26.99 6.67 19.79
C ILE A 150 -25.95 7.80 19.96
N LEU A 151 -24.95 7.77 19.08
CA LEU A 151 -24.24 8.98 18.66
C LEU A 151 -25.14 9.67 17.62
N TYR A 152 -25.78 10.77 17.99
CA TYR A 152 -26.39 11.64 16.99
C TYR A 152 -25.26 12.25 16.14
N LEU A 153 -25.15 11.78 14.90
CA LEU A 153 -24.45 12.49 13.80
C LEU A 153 -25.35 13.62 13.30
#